data_AF-R9IQ90-F1
#
_entry.id   AF-R9IQ90-F1
#
_cell.length_a   1.000
_cell.length_b   1.000
_cell.length_c   1.000
_cell.angle_alpha   90.00
_cell.angle_beta   90.00
_cell.angle_gamma   90.00
#
_symmetry.space_group_name_H-M   'P 1'
#
loop_
_entity.id
_entity.type
_entity.pdbx_description
1 polymer ?
#
loop_
_entity_poly.entity_id
_entity_poly.type
_entity_poly.pdbx_seq_one_letter_code
_entity_poly.pdbx_strand_id
1 'polypeptide(L)'
;MENREIAEKVIELVGGKGNIQSVAHCATRLRIITADKEKINMKAVEDLDKVKGSFFNSGQYQIIFGTGLVNKIYDEVQSILGSSVTANAAPVKKEGSAFQRAVRMFGDVFVPIIPVLVATGLFMGLRGLLTQEAFLSMFGMSSDSLPNNLILFTQVLTDTAFSFLPALVCWSTFRIFGEIQLSELSLG
;
A
#
# COMPACT_ATOMS: atom_id res chain seq x y z
N MET A 1 15.91 6.68 28.58
CA MET A 1 14.82 5.96 29.30
C MET A 1 15.17 4.50 29.45
N GLU A 2 14.76 3.88 30.56
CA GLU A 2 14.85 2.43 30.73
C GLU A 2 13.85 1.70 29.81
N ASN A 3 14.15 0.45 29.44
CA ASN A 3 13.33 -0.28 28.46
C ASN A 3 11.88 -0.46 28.93
N ARG A 4 11.69 -0.65 30.24
CA ARG A 4 10.38 -0.77 30.87
C ARG A 4 9.57 0.53 30.79
N GLU A 5 10.19 1.68 31.01
CA GLU A 5 9.51 2.98 30.90
C GLU A 5 9.04 3.24 29.47
N ILE A 6 9.85 2.85 28.48
CA ILE A 6 9.47 2.94 27.06
C ILE A 6 8.28 2.03 26.79
N ALA A 7 8.29 0.79 27.28
CA ALA A 7 7.19 -0.15 27.13
C ALA A 7 5.87 0.37 27.76
N GLU A 8 5.94 0.94 28.97
CA GLU A 8 4.79 1.54 29.66
C GLU A 8 4.21 2.71 28.85
N LYS A 9 5.06 3.63 28.38
CA LYS A 9 4.64 4.75 27.53
C LYS A 9 4.06 4.29 26.21
N VAL A 10 4.65 3.28 25.57
CA VAL A 10 4.10 2.71 24.33
C VAL A 10 2.69 2.19 24.58
N ILE A 11 2.47 1.43 25.65
CA ILE A 11 1.14 0.89 25.99
C ILE A 11 0.14 2.01 26.27
N GLU A 12 0.54 3.07 26.96
CA GLU A 12 -0.30 4.24 27.23
C GLU A 12 -0.68 4.96 25.93
N LEU A 13 0.30 5.27 25.09
CA LEU A 13 0.12 6.06 23.86
C LEU A 13 -0.64 5.31 22.77
N VAL A 14 -0.69 3.98 22.80
CA VAL A 14 -1.54 3.19 21.90
C VAL A 14 -2.98 3.03 22.42
N GLY A 15 -3.37 3.76 23.47
CA GLY A 15 -4.73 3.73 24.03
C GLY A 15 -4.93 2.75 25.19
N GLY A 16 -3.85 2.31 25.81
CA GLY A 16 -3.85 1.45 26.99
C GLY A 16 -4.05 -0.04 26.68
N LYS A 17 -3.95 -0.87 27.73
CA LYS A 17 -4.08 -2.34 27.64
C LYS A 17 -5.38 -2.80 26.97
N GLY A 18 -6.48 -2.08 27.21
CA GLY A 18 -7.79 -2.42 26.63
C GLY A 18 -7.91 -2.17 25.13
N ASN A 19 -7.01 -1.39 24.53
CA ASN A 19 -6.98 -1.17 23.09
C ASN A 19 -6.08 -2.19 22.35
N ILE A 20 -5.20 -2.88 23.06
CA ILE A 20 -4.23 -3.83 22.48
C ILE A 20 -4.89 -5.21 22.36
N GLN A 21 -4.99 -5.73 21.14
CA GLN A 21 -5.49 -7.08 20.88
C GLN A 21 -4.37 -8.12 20.92
N SER A 22 -3.23 -7.80 20.31
CA SER A 22 -2.05 -8.68 20.28
C SER A 22 -0.78 -7.89 20.01
N VAL A 23 0.35 -8.41 20.47
CA VAL A 23 1.67 -7.83 20.24
C VAL A 23 2.61 -8.89 19.67
N ALA A 24 3.38 -8.52 18.65
CA ALA A 24 4.44 -9.32 18.05
C ALA A 24 5.68 -8.47 17.81
N HIS A 25 6.82 -9.10 17.54
CA HIS A 25 8.01 -8.38 17.08
C HIS A 25 8.68 -9.12 15.92
N CYS A 26 9.42 -8.38 15.11
CA CYS A 26 10.36 -8.95 14.14
C CYS A 26 11.79 -8.52 14.50
N ALA A 27 12.74 -8.67 13.58
CA ALA A 27 14.14 -8.31 13.82
C ALA A 27 14.35 -6.83 14.22
N THR A 28 13.48 -5.91 13.80
CA THR A 28 13.67 -4.46 14.02
C THR A 28 12.43 -3.69 14.47
N ARG A 29 11.25 -4.31 14.46
CA ARG A 29 9.97 -3.62 14.69
C ARG A 29 9.10 -4.35 15.70
N LEU A 30 8.47 -3.56 16.57
CA LEU A 30 7.37 -3.99 17.41
C LEU A 30 6.07 -3.78 16.62
N ARG A 31 5.21 -4.79 16.59
CA ARG A 31 3.92 -4.78 15.89
C ARG A 31 2.81 -4.94 16.90
N ILE A 32 1.90 -3.98 16.93
CA ILE A 32 0.78 -3.94 17.86
C ILE A 32 -0.50 -3.93 17.04
N ILE A 33 -1.36 -4.92 17.25
CA ILE A 33 -2.71 -4.93 16.70
C ILE A 33 -3.61 -4.23 17.71
N THR A 34 -4.23 -3.14 17.30
CA THR A 34 -5.12 -2.33 18.15
C THR A 34 -6.58 -2.49 17.73
N ALA A 35 -7.51 -2.33 18.68
CA ALA A 35 -8.95 -2.34 18.38
C ALA A 35 -9.44 -1.05 17.74
N ASP A 36 -8.83 0.07 18.13
CA ASP A 36 -9.20 1.41 17.69
C ASP A 36 -7.94 2.21 17.37
N LYS A 37 -7.78 2.57 16.10
CA LYS A 37 -6.65 3.35 15.60
C LYS A 37 -6.69 4.80 16.08
N GLU A 38 -7.87 5.36 16.33
CA GLU A 38 -8.01 6.78 16.71
C GLU A 38 -7.47 7.07 18.11
N LYS A 39 -7.36 6.03 18.95
CA LYS A 39 -6.75 6.12 20.28
C LYS A 39 -5.22 6.12 20.26
N ILE A 40 -4.59 5.94 19.11
CA ILE A 40 -3.13 5.91 18.98
C ILE A 40 -2.60 7.33 18.80
N ASN A 41 -1.78 7.78 19.74
CA ASN A 41 -1.04 9.04 19.60
C ASN A 41 0.28 8.82 18.86
N MET A 42 0.22 8.72 17.52
CA MET A 42 1.37 8.40 16.68
C MET A 42 2.54 9.38 16.84
N LYS A 43 2.25 10.68 16.96
CA LYS A 43 3.28 11.71 17.13
C LYS A 43 4.05 11.52 18.43
N ALA A 44 3.34 11.33 19.55
CA ALA A 44 3.98 11.13 20.83
C ALA A 44 4.81 9.84 20.89
N VAL A 45 4.43 8.80 20.14
CA VAL A 45 5.22 7.56 20.03
C VAL A 45 6.49 7.79 19.23
N GLU A 46 6.44 8.57 18.15
CA GLU A 46 7.63 8.93 17.37
C GLU A 46 8.63 9.78 18.17
N ASP A 47 8.13 10.59 19.09
CA ASP A 47 8.95 11.42 19.99
C ASP A 47 9.58 10.62 21.17
N LEU A 48 9.26 9.32 21.32
CA LEU A 48 9.86 8.50 22.37
C LEU A 48 11.35 8.23 22.11
N ASP A 49 12.12 8.22 23.18
CA ASP A 49 13.54 7.85 23.17
C ASP A 49 13.72 6.46 22.53
N LYS A 50 14.69 6.35 21.61
CA LYS A 50 15.04 5.15 20.83
C LYS A 50 14.01 4.69 19.78
N VAL A 51 12.90 5.39 19.58
CA VAL A 51 12.01 5.15 18.42
C VAL A 51 12.63 5.81 17.18
N LYS A 52 12.82 5.02 16.12
CA LYS A 52 13.35 5.49 14.83
C LYS A 52 12.24 5.88 13.84
N GLY A 53 11.00 5.60 14.21
CA GLY A 53 9.81 5.90 13.41
C GLY A 53 8.64 5.00 13.81
N SER A 54 7.44 5.45 13.47
CA SER A 54 6.22 4.67 13.66
C SER A 54 5.34 4.79 12.42
N PHE A 55 4.51 3.80 12.13
CA PHE A 55 3.49 3.92 11.10
C PHE A 55 2.40 2.88 11.30
N PHE A 56 1.23 3.17 10.75
CA PHE A 56 0.11 2.24 10.74
C PHE A 56 -0.02 1.62 9.35
N ASN A 57 0.11 0.30 9.24
CA ASN A 57 -0.03 -0.41 7.96
C ASN A 57 -0.79 -1.72 8.15
N SER A 58 -1.68 -2.03 7.20
CA SER A 58 -2.44 -3.28 7.16
C SER A 58 -3.08 -3.68 8.51
N GLY A 59 -3.70 -2.73 9.21
CA GLY A 59 -4.37 -2.98 10.49
C GLY A 59 -3.42 -3.21 11.69
N GLN A 60 -2.13 -2.90 11.54
CA GLN A 60 -1.14 -3.03 12.60
C GLN A 60 -0.39 -1.71 12.79
N TYR A 61 -0.19 -1.32 14.04
CA TYR A 61 0.72 -0.23 14.39
C TYR A 61 2.14 -0.77 14.54
N GLN A 62 3.07 -0.25 13.75
CA GLN A 62 4.47 -0.69 13.73
C GLN A 62 5.37 0.41 14.28
N ILE A 63 6.20 0.05 15.26
CA ILE A 63 7.18 0.95 15.89
C ILE A 63 8.58 0.38 15.62
N ILE A 64 9.47 1.22 15.09
CA ILE A 64 10.84 0.82 14.72
C ILE A 64 11.77 1.14 15.88
N PHE A 65 12.31 0.10 16.53
CA PHE A 65 13.33 0.24 17.59
C PHE A 65 14.75 -0.12 17.09
N GLY A 66 14.85 -0.91 16.03
CA GLY A 66 16.12 -1.44 15.54
C GLY A 66 16.46 -2.82 16.11
N THR A 67 17.56 -3.40 15.62
CA THR A 67 17.98 -4.77 15.94
C THR A 67 18.35 -4.91 17.42
N GLY A 68 17.89 -6.00 18.04
CA GLY A 68 18.17 -6.35 19.44
C GLY A 68 17.38 -5.56 20.48
N LEU A 69 17.22 -4.23 20.30
CA LEU A 69 16.42 -3.41 21.24
C LEU A 69 14.95 -3.81 21.23
N VAL A 70 14.40 -4.14 20.05
CA VAL A 70 13.01 -4.56 19.91
C VAL A 70 12.63 -5.75 20.78
N ASN A 71 13.53 -6.72 20.95
CA ASN A 71 13.29 -7.91 21.79
C ASN A 71 13.13 -7.51 23.25
N LYS A 72 14.03 -6.65 23.74
CA LYS A 72 13.98 -6.15 25.13
C LYS A 72 12.69 -5.37 25.41
N ILE A 73 12.28 -4.51 24.47
CA ILE A 73 11.02 -3.76 24.60
C ILE A 73 9.82 -4.69 24.55
N TYR A 74 9.84 -5.68 23.66
CA TYR A 74 8.78 -6.69 23.56
C TYR A 74 8.60 -7.47 24.86
N ASP A 75 9.70 -7.93 25.47
CA ASP A 75 9.66 -8.68 26.73
C ASP A 75 9.06 -7.85 27.88
N GLU A 76 9.41 -6.55 27.95
CA GLU A 76 8.81 -5.63 28.92
C GLU A 76 7.32 -5.39 28.64
N VAL A 77 6.94 -5.17 27.37
CA VAL A 77 5.53 -5.02 26.97
C VAL A 77 4.73 -6.27 27.33
N GLN A 78 5.30 -7.45 27.10
CA GLN A 78 4.71 -8.75 27.44
C GLN A 78 4.50 -8.89 28.95
N SER A 79 5.52 -8.53 29.73
CA SER A 79 5.50 -8.53 31.20
C SER A 79 4.41 -7.61 31.76
N ILE A 80 4.25 -6.42 31.16
CA ILE A 80 3.23 -5.44 31.58
C ILE A 80 1.83 -5.89 31.18
N LEU A 81 1.64 -6.45 29.99
CA LEU A 81 0.32 -6.88 29.49
C LEU A 81 -0.18 -8.16 30.16
N GLY A 82 0.72 -9.03 30.61
CA GLY A 82 0.39 -10.33 31.17
C GLY A 82 0.04 -11.37 30.10
N SER A 83 0.08 -12.65 30.46
CA SER A 83 -0.05 -13.81 29.56
C SER A 83 -1.38 -13.95 28.81
N SER A 84 -2.35 -13.04 29.03
CA SER A 84 -3.67 -13.08 28.38
C SER A 84 -3.68 -12.47 26.97
N VAL A 85 -2.66 -11.67 26.61
CA VAL A 85 -2.58 -11.01 25.29
C VAL A 85 -1.80 -11.84 24.26
N THR A 86 -1.19 -12.96 24.67
CA THR A 86 -0.28 -13.75 23.83
C THR A 86 -0.90 -14.96 23.13
N ALA A 87 -2.13 -15.35 23.45
CA ALA A 87 -2.64 -16.65 23.00
C ALA A 87 -3.54 -16.62 21.76
N ASN A 88 -3.88 -15.44 21.23
CA ASN A 88 -4.65 -15.36 20.00
C ASN A 88 -4.03 -14.30 19.11
N ALA A 89 -3.32 -14.75 18.08
CA ALA A 89 -3.21 -13.99 16.84
C ALA A 89 -4.64 -13.81 16.32
N ALA A 90 -5.40 -12.87 16.91
CA ALA A 90 -6.69 -12.50 16.40
C ALA A 90 -6.44 -12.06 14.95
N PRO A 91 -7.15 -12.63 13.97
CA PRO A 91 -6.96 -12.25 12.58
C PRO A 91 -7.11 -10.74 12.52
N VAL A 92 -6.08 -10.06 12.02
CA VAL A 92 -6.06 -8.61 11.80
C VAL A 92 -7.47 -8.19 11.40
N LYS A 93 -8.15 -7.42 12.25
CA LYS A 93 -9.49 -6.92 11.93
C LYS A 93 -9.31 -6.11 10.66
N LYS A 94 -9.72 -6.70 9.54
CA LYS A 94 -9.60 -6.13 8.22
C LYS A 94 -10.24 -4.73 8.28
N GLU A 95 -9.45 -3.67 8.23
CA GLU A 95 -9.97 -2.30 8.42
C GLU A 95 -10.81 -1.87 7.21
N GLY A 96 -11.95 -1.22 7.49
CA GLY A 96 -12.84 -0.63 6.49
C GLY A 96 -14.07 -1.48 6.17
N SER A 97 -15.15 -0.79 5.76
CA SER A 97 -16.39 -1.44 5.32
C SER A 97 -16.13 -2.37 4.13
N ALA A 98 -17.00 -3.37 3.92
CA ALA A 98 -16.88 -4.28 2.78
C ALA A 98 -16.74 -3.51 1.44
N PHE A 99 -17.42 -2.37 1.35
CA PHE A 99 -17.31 -1.45 0.21
C PHE A 99 -15.92 -0.83 0.08
N GLN A 100 -15.34 -0.28 1.15
CA GLN A 100 -13.98 0.29 1.11
C GLN A 100 -12.93 -0.75 0.69
N ARG A 101 -13.10 -2.01 1.11
CA ARG A 101 -12.22 -3.09 0.69
C ARG A 101 -12.39 -3.46 -0.78
N ALA A 102 -13.62 -3.48 -1.28
CA ALA A 102 -13.87 -3.70 -2.71
C ALA A 102 -13.24 -2.60 -3.56
N VAL A 103 -13.38 -1.33 -3.15
CA VAL A 103 -12.75 -0.18 -3.84
C VAL A 103 -11.22 -0.26 -3.79
N ARG A 104 -10.63 -0.61 -2.64
CA ARG A 104 -9.18 -0.80 -2.52
C ARG A 104 -8.68 -1.93 -3.42
N MET A 105 -9.32 -3.10 -3.38
CA MET A 105 -8.97 -4.23 -4.23
C MET A 105 -9.05 -3.86 -5.72
N PHE A 106 -10.10 -3.14 -6.12
CA PHE A 106 -10.21 -2.63 -7.48
C PHE A 106 -9.05 -1.68 -7.81
N GLY A 107 -8.75 -0.73 -6.92
CA GLY A 107 -7.62 0.18 -7.07
C GLY A 107 -6.29 -0.56 -7.24
N ASP A 108 -6.01 -1.53 -6.39
CA ASP A 108 -4.78 -2.33 -6.41
C ASP A 108 -4.59 -3.01 -7.77
N VAL A 109 -5.67 -3.53 -8.39
CA VAL A 109 -5.64 -4.16 -9.72
C VAL A 109 -5.23 -3.18 -10.81
N PHE A 110 -5.67 -1.92 -10.74
CA PHE A 110 -5.39 -0.94 -11.79
C PHE A 110 -4.09 -0.17 -11.56
N VAL A 111 -3.62 0.02 -10.33
CA VAL A 111 -2.36 0.74 -10.02
C VAL A 111 -1.17 0.34 -10.90
N PRO A 112 -0.83 -0.95 -11.09
CA PRO A 112 0.29 -1.34 -11.96
C PRO A 112 0.00 -1.15 -13.46
N ILE A 113 -1.26 -1.00 -13.86
CA ILE A 113 -1.71 -0.85 -15.26
C ILE A 113 -1.77 0.64 -15.66
N ILE A 114 -2.00 1.54 -14.69
CA ILE A 114 -2.12 3.00 -14.89
C ILE A 114 -0.99 3.59 -15.76
N PRO A 115 0.31 3.31 -15.53
CA PRO A 115 1.38 3.93 -16.31
C PRO A 115 1.27 3.65 -17.82
N VAL A 116 0.93 2.41 -18.18
CA VAL A 116 0.77 2.00 -19.58
C VAL A 116 -0.47 2.66 -20.20
N LEU A 117 -1.58 2.70 -19.46
CA LEU A 117 -2.82 3.33 -19.92
C LEU A 117 -2.66 4.85 -20.11
N VAL A 118 -1.99 5.53 -19.18
CA VAL A 118 -1.74 6.98 -19.27
C VAL A 118 -0.83 7.29 -20.45
N ALA A 119 0.27 6.55 -20.62
CA ALA A 119 1.18 6.75 -21.75
C ALA A 119 0.48 6.52 -23.09
N THR A 120 -0.27 5.42 -23.21
CA THR A 120 -1.00 5.08 -24.45
C THR A 120 -2.09 6.09 -24.75
N GLY A 121 -2.89 6.49 -23.74
CA GLY A 121 -3.98 7.46 -23.90
C GLY A 121 -3.48 8.85 -24.28
N LEU A 122 -2.40 9.32 -23.65
CA LEU A 122 -1.78 10.61 -24.00
C LEU A 122 -1.23 10.58 -25.43
N PHE A 123 -0.60 9.47 -25.83
CA PHE A 123 -0.09 9.29 -27.19
C PHE A 123 -1.20 9.24 -28.24
N MET A 124 -2.31 8.56 -27.96
CA MET A 124 -3.51 8.57 -28.81
C MET A 124 -4.11 9.97 -28.94
N GLY A 125 -4.22 10.71 -27.83
CA GLY A 125 -4.73 12.08 -27.84
C GLY A 125 -3.84 13.02 -28.67
N LEU A 126 -2.52 12.92 -28.50
CA LEU A 126 -1.55 13.68 -29.28
C LEU A 126 -1.64 13.33 -30.77
N ARG A 127 -1.68 12.03 -31.11
CA ARG A 127 -1.90 11.59 -32.49
C ARG A 127 -3.19 12.18 -33.05
N GLY A 128 -4.30 12.06 -32.33
CA GLY A 128 -5.61 12.56 -32.75
C GLY A 128 -5.56 14.06 -33.08
N LEU A 129 -4.92 14.86 -32.22
CA LEU A 129 -4.71 16.28 -32.45
C LEU A 129 -3.87 16.56 -33.70
N LEU A 130 -2.75 15.85 -33.87
CA LEU A 130 -1.84 16.02 -35.01
C LEU A 130 -2.48 15.60 -36.35
N THR A 131 -3.43 14.66 -36.32
CA THR A 131 -4.18 14.22 -37.50
C THR A 131 -5.44 15.05 -37.76
N GLN A 132 -5.78 16.00 -36.88
CA GLN A 132 -7.00 16.79 -37.01
C GLN A 132 -6.84 17.89 -38.06
N GLU A 133 -7.77 17.97 -39.01
CA GLU A 133 -7.71 18.93 -40.13
C GLU A 133 -7.64 20.38 -39.67
N ALA A 134 -8.35 20.73 -38.59
CA ALA A 134 -8.30 22.06 -38.01
C ALA A 134 -6.89 22.43 -37.49
N PHE A 135 -6.18 21.47 -36.89
CA PHE A 135 -4.81 21.69 -36.43
C PHE A 135 -3.84 21.77 -37.61
N LEU A 136 -3.95 20.86 -38.58
CA LEU A 136 -3.14 20.86 -39.80
C LEU A 136 -3.31 22.13 -40.64
N SER A 137 -4.53 22.65 -40.74
CA SER A 137 -4.85 23.89 -41.45
C SER A 137 -4.18 25.13 -40.86
N MET A 138 -3.92 25.16 -39.53
CA MET A 138 -3.16 26.25 -38.90
C MET A 138 -1.70 26.28 -39.32
N PHE A 139 -1.15 25.14 -39.75
CA PHE A 139 0.22 25.01 -40.23
C PHE A 139 0.32 24.95 -41.76
N GLY A 140 -0.79 25.17 -42.48
CA GLY A 140 -0.83 25.11 -43.95
C GLY A 140 -0.61 23.71 -44.52
N MET A 141 -0.81 22.66 -43.73
CA MET A 141 -0.68 21.26 -44.13
C MET A 141 -2.07 20.62 -44.34
N SER A 142 -2.17 19.64 -45.23
CA SER A 142 -3.39 18.84 -45.45
C SER A 142 -3.21 17.40 -44.99
N SER A 143 -4.32 16.69 -44.77
CA SER A 143 -4.38 15.27 -44.35
C SER A 143 -3.54 14.35 -45.25
N ASP A 144 -3.37 14.70 -46.53
CA ASP A 144 -2.58 13.97 -47.53
C ASP A 144 -1.06 14.17 -47.41
N SER A 145 -0.61 15.17 -46.64
CA SER A 145 0.82 15.43 -46.43
C SER A 145 1.45 14.61 -45.31
N LEU A 146 0.63 13.88 -44.53
CA LEU A 146 1.10 12.97 -43.51
C LEU A 146 1.42 11.59 -44.12
N PRO A 147 2.58 10.98 -43.79
CA PRO A 147 2.88 9.64 -44.27
C PRO A 147 1.85 8.65 -43.72
N ASN A 148 1.07 8.01 -44.59
CA ASN A 148 0.11 6.97 -44.22
C ASN A 148 0.74 5.87 -43.33
N ASN A 149 2.01 5.55 -43.59
CA ASN A 149 2.77 4.59 -42.79
C ASN A 149 2.95 5.06 -41.33
N LEU A 150 3.16 6.35 -41.07
CA LEU A 150 3.34 6.88 -39.71
C LEU A 150 2.03 6.80 -38.92
N ILE A 151 0.90 7.09 -39.57
CA ILE A 151 -0.43 6.95 -38.98
C ILE A 151 -0.72 5.47 -38.66
N LEU A 152 -0.39 4.56 -39.59
CA LEU A 152 -0.54 3.11 -39.40
C LEU A 152 0.33 2.57 -38.26
N PHE A 153 1.61 2.94 -38.19
CA PHE A 153 2.50 2.50 -37.12
C PHE A 153 2.02 2.97 -35.75
N THR A 154 1.62 4.23 -35.63
CA THR A 154 1.11 4.79 -34.37
C THR A 154 -0.22 4.16 -33.95
N GLN A 155 -1.09 3.84 -34.91
CA GLN A 155 -2.35 3.13 -34.66
C GLN A 155 -2.14 1.71 -34.16
N VAL A 156 -1.28 0.95 -34.83
CA VAL A 156 -1.00 -0.44 -34.43
C VAL A 156 -0.41 -0.46 -33.02
N LEU A 157 0.49 0.45 -32.68
CA LEU A 157 1.07 0.54 -31.33
C LEU A 157 0.01 0.82 -30.25
N THR A 158 -0.90 1.77 -30.50
CA THR A 158 -1.92 2.15 -29.52
C THR A 158 -3.01 1.10 -29.38
N ASP A 159 -3.53 0.60 -30.50
CA ASP A 159 -4.64 -0.35 -30.53
C ASP A 159 -4.20 -1.71 -29.94
N THR A 160 -2.94 -2.09 -30.16
CA THR A 160 -2.34 -3.28 -29.55
C THR A 160 -2.29 -3.16 -28.02
N ALA A 161 -1.86 -2.00 -27.48
CA ALA A 161 -1.77 -1.80 -26.04
C ALA A 161 -3.14 -1.95 -25.33
N PHE A 162 -4.21 -1.46 -25.95
CA PHE A 162 -5.58 -1.68 -25.44
C PHE A 162 -6.09 -3.10 -25.66
N SER A 163 -5.70 -3.75 -26.76
CA SER A 163 -6.06 -5.16 -27.01
C SER A 163 -5.45 -6.11 -25.97
N PHE A 164 -4.28 -5.76 -25.40
CA PHE A 164 -3.66 -6.50 -24.31
C PHE A 164 -4.17 -6.09 -22.91
N LEU A 165 -5.05 -5.09 -22.80
CA LEU A 165 -5.60 -4.65 -21.51
C LEU A 165 -6.24 -5.79 -20.70
N PRO A 166 -7.07 -6.70 -21.29
CA PRO A 166 -7.62 -7.82 -20.54
C PRO A 166 -6.54 -8.76 -19.98
N ALA A 167 -5.47 -8.99 -20.74
CA ALA A 167 -4.35 -9.81 -20.29
C ALA A 167 -3.56 -9.14 -19.15
N LEU A 168 -3.36 -7.82 -19.22
CA LEU A 168 -2.72 -7.03 -18.16
C LEU A 168 -3.54 -7.00 -16.88
N VAL A 169 -4.87 -6.87 -17.00
CA VAL A 169 -5.79 -6.96 -15.86
C VAL A 169 -5.70 -8.34 -15.21
N CYS A 170 -5.77 -9.41 -16.01
CA CYS A 170 -5.65 -10.79 -15.54
C CYS A 170 -4.32 -11.02 -14.79
N TRP A 171 -3.20 -10.58 -15.38
CA TRP A 171 -1.88 -10.67 -14.75
C TRP A 171 -1.80 -9.88 -13.43
N SER A 172 -2.32 -8.65 -13.42
CA SER A 172 -2.33 -7.79 -12.22
C SER A 172 -3.15 -8.43 -11.09
N THR A 173 -4.33 -8.95 -11.42
CA THR A 173 -5.18 -9.72 -10.50
C THR A 173 -4.38 -10.88 -9.89
N PHE A 174 -3.74 -11.73 -10.70
CA PHE A 174 -2.94 -12.84 -10.18
C PHE A 174 -1.80 -12.39 -9.27
N ARG A 175 -1.12 -11.29 -9.60
CA ARG A 175 -0.03 -10.78 -8.78
C ARG A 175 -0.52 -10.34 -7.40
N ILE A 176 -1.62 -9.59 -7.33
CA ILE A 176 -2.18 -9.08 -6.07
C ILE A 176 -2.73 -10.21 -5.21
N PHE A 177 -3.51 -11.12 -5.80
CA PHE A 177 -4.05 -12.26 -5.06
C PHE A 177 -2.94 -13.23 -4.63
N GLY A 178 -1.89 -13.42 -5.44
CA GLY A 178 -0.72 -14.21 -5.08
C GLY A 178 0.09 -13.59 -3.93
N GLU A 179 0.26 -12.26 -3.92
CA GLU A 179 0.90 -11.54 -2.82
C GLU A 179 0.10 -11.65 -1.50
N ILE A 180 -1.23 -11.58 -1.57
CA ILE A 180 -2.11 -11.80 -0.40
C ILE A 180 -1.93 -13.22 0.14
N GLN A 181 -1.93 -14.24 -0.73
CA GLN A 181 -1.80 -15.65 -0.33
C GLN A 181 -0.45 -15.93 0.36
N LEU A 182 0.65 -15.37 -0.16
CA LEU A 182 1.99 -15.51 0.44
C LEU A 182 2.09 -14.83 1.80
N SER A 183 1.44 -13.67 1.96
CA SER A 183 1.41 -12.96 3.25
C SER A 183 0.68 -13.76 4.32
N GLU A 184 -0.44 -14.42 3.97
CA GLU A 184 -1.22 -15.26 4.89
C GLU A 184 -0.47 -16.55 5.25
N LEU A 185 0.23 -17.17 4.30
CA LEU A 185 1.02 -18.39 4.55
C LEU A 185 2.25 -18.14 5.45
N SER A 186 2.86 -16.94 5.39
CA SER A 186 4.01 -16.58 6.24
C SER A 186 3.64 -16.28 7.70
N LEU A 187 2.35 -16.13 7.99
CA LEU A 187 1.82 -15.79 9.32
C LEU A 187 1.15 -16.99 10.02
N GLY A 188 1.19 -18.18 9.42
CA GLY A 188 0.68 -19.45 9.97
C GLY A 188 1.75 -20.29 10.65
#